data_AF-A0A345NZV1-F1
#
_entry.id   AF-A0A345NZV1-F1
#
_cell.length_a   1.000
_cell.length_b   1.000
_cell.length_c   1.000
_cell.angle_alpha   90.00
_cell.angle_beta   90.00
_cell.angle_gamma   90.00
#
_symmetry.space_group_name_H-M   'P 1'
#
loop_
_entity.id
_entity.type
_entity.pdbx_description
1 polymer ?
#
loop_
_entity_poly.entity_id
_entity_poly.type
_entity_poly.pdbx_seq_one_letter_code
_entity_poly.pdbx_strand_id
1 'polypeptide(L)'
;MRNSTLPIPSICFIDANIIFYIEQLKSKDDFLTIIEQVYESVYIHEEVYQELSIAGRKFVDEKCQANKWVLFEPLQAFQDTYEDYRLMLSEVQATLIEVDTRRGKAGSAGTGEVASLAAAYLLNAGFICSNDYSIEEVIQEIPLHIFIDGDDSQEPVLITHHRLLDFCKLVVEGGVLPRKTVRKFFQIAHI
;
A
#
# COMPACT_ATOMS: atom_id res chain seq x y z
N MET A 1 5.66 5.53 21.88
CA MET A 1 5.72 4.86 20.56
C MET A 1 6.68 3.70 20.71
N ARG A 2 6.22 2.46 20.47
CA ARG A 2 7.08 1.27 20.55
C ARG A 2 8.16 1.42 19.47
N ASN A 3 9.42 1.08 19.78
CA ASN A 3 10.47 0.97 18.78
C ASN A 3 10.01 -0.09 17.76
N SER A 4 9.51 0.34 16.60
CA SER A 4 9.18 -0.56 15.51
C SER A 4 10.48 -1.18 15.04
N THR A 5 10.69 -2.46 15.31
CA THR A 5 11.75 -3.22 14.63
C THR A 5 11.38 -3.29 13.16
N LEU A 6 12.21 -2.69 12.30
CA LEU A 6 12.08 -2.82 10.86
C LEU A 6 12.94 -4.00 10.37
N PRO A 7 12.50 -4.71 9.31
CA PRO A 7 11.23 -4.53 8.59
C PRO A 7 10.01 -4.97 9.42
N ILE A 8 8.84 -4.40 9.13
CA ILE A 8 7.57 -4.78 9.74
C ILE A 8 7.15 -6.16 9.22
N PRO A 9 6.89 -7.15 10.09
CA PRO A 9 6.60 -8.53 9.68
C PRO A 9 5.13 -8.70 9.27
N SER A 10 4.75 -8.09 8.16
CA SER A 10 3.42 -8.21 7.58
C SER A 10 3.45 -7.85 6.09
N ILE A 11 2.44 -8.31 5.36
CA ILE A 11 2.17 -7.88 4.00
C ILE A 11 1.81 -6.38 4.01
N CYS A 12 2.42 -5.64 3.09
CA CYS A 12 2.05 -4.28 2.74
C CYS A 12 1.77 -4.19 1.25
N PHE A 13 0.56 -3.75 0.87
CA PHE A 13 0.30 -3.33 -0.51
C PHE A 13 0.82 -1.92 -0.73
N ILE A 14 1.52 -1.71 -1.85
CA ILE A 14 2.03 -0.41 -2.26
C ILE A 14 1.16 0.15 -3.37
N ASP A 15 0.70 1.38 -3.18
CA ASP A 15 -0.08 2.13 -4.15
C ASP A 15 0.81 2.84 -5.18
N ALA A 16 0.26 3.16 -6.36
CA ALA A 16 0.96 3.76 -7.48
C ALA A 16 1.56 5.13 -7.10
N ASN A 17 0.84 5.92 -6.28
CA ASN A 17 1.32 7.25 -5.89
C ASN A 17 2.67 7.22 -5.15
N ILE A 18 2.94 6.18 -4.35
CA ILE A 18 4.21 6.02 -3.64
C ILE A 18 5.35 5.80 -4.65
N ILE A 19 5.10 4.96 -5.65
CA ILE A 19 6.05 4.70 -6.74
C ILE A 19 6.31 5.98 -7.54
N PHE A 20 5.26 6.72 -7.90
CA PHE A 20 5.40 7.98 -8.62
C PHE A 20 6.24 9.01 -7.86
N TYR A 21 6.11 9.11 -6.54
CA TYR A 21 6.97 9.98 -5.75
C TYR A 21 8.43 9.53 -5.78
N ILE A 22 8.70 8.22 -5.73
CA ILE A 22 10.06 7.68 -5.84
C ILE A 22 10.64 7.98 -7.22
N GLU A 23 9.82 7.90 -8.28
CA GLU A 23 10.26 8.20 -9.64
C GLU A 23 10.68 9.64 -9.86
N GLN A 24 10.09 10.59 -9.12
CA GLN A 24 10.41 12.01 -9.22
C GLN A 24 11.74 12.38 -8.53
N LEU A 25 12.33 11.45 -7.77
CA LEU A 25 13.64 11.67 -7.15
C LEU A 25 14.75 11.68 -8.20
N LYS A 26 15.58 12.73 -8.15
CA LYS A 26 16.77 12.88 -9.02
C LYS A 26 17.83 11.80 -8.76
N SER A 27 17.93 11.30 -7.53
CA SER A 27 18.79 10.19 -7.14
C SER A 27 17.90 9.12 -6.52
N LYS A 28 17.58 8.11 -7.34
CA LYS A 28 16.68 7.02 -6.97
C LYS A 28 17.38 5.96 -6.15
N ASP A 29 18.71 5.82 -6.30
CA ASP A 29 19.51 4.74 -5.73
C ASP A 29 19.30 4.57 -4.21
N ASP A 30 19.16 5.69 -3.49
CA ASP A 30 18.89 5.69 -2.05
C ASP A 30 17.48 5.19 -1.68
N PHE A 31 16.52 5.27 -2.61
CA PHE A 31 15.10 4.96 -2.40
C PHE A 31 14.64 3.67 -3.08
N LEU A 32 15.45 3.09 -3.98
CA LEU A 32 15.08 1.86 -4.68
C LEU A 32 14.80 0.72 -3.71
N THR A 33 15.49 0.64 -2.57
CA THR A 33 15.39 -0.49 -1.62
C THR A 33 14.68 -0.13 -0.31
N ILE A 34 14.19 1.09 -0.14
CA ILE A 34 13.72 1.53 1.19
C ILE A 34 12.42 0.86 1.59
N ILE A 35 11.55 0.54 0.62
CA ILE A 35 10.28 -0.10 0.90
C ILE A 35 10.52 -1.49 1.50
N GLU A 36 11.47 -2.26 0.96
CA GLU A 36 11.88 -3.57 1.48
C GLU A 36 12.56 -3.49 2.86
N GLN A 37 13.13 -2.33 3.21
CA GLN A 37 13.71 -2.10 4.53
C GLN A 37 12.65 -1.70 5.56
N VAL A 38 11.46 -1.29 5.12
CA VAL A 38 10.34 -0.92 5.99
C VAL A 38 9.36 -2.07 6.15
N TYR A 39 9.05 -2.81 5.09
CA TYR A 39 8.10 -3.92 5.10
C TYR A 39 8.76 -5.21 4.68
N GLU A 40 8.50 -6.29 5.40
CA GLU A 40 9.09 -7.59 5.12
C GLU A 40 8.51 -8.20 3.83
N SER A 41 7.20 -8.02 3.61
CA SER A 41 6.49 -8.54 2.45
C SER A 41 5.83 -7.39 1.68
N VAL A 42 6.39 -7.08 0.50
CA VAL A 42 5.92 -5.97 -0.35
C VAL A 42 5.11 -6.52 -1.51
N TYR A 43 3.85 -6.10 -1.59
CA TYR A 43 2.90 -6.54 -2.61
C TYR A 43 2.52 -5.34 -3.47
N ILE A 44 2.34 -5.58 -4.76
CA ILE A 44 1.75 -4.62 -5.69
C ILE A 44 0.65 -5.31 -6.47
N HIS A 45 -0.54 -4.74 -6.44
CA HIS A 45 -1.69 -5.28 -7.15
C HIS A 45 -1.53 -5.10 -8.67
N GLU A 46 -2.02 -6.04 -9.49
CA GLU A 46 -1.93 -5.93 -10.97
C GLU A 46 -2.53 -4.63 -11.52
N GLU A 47 -3.70 -4.20 -11.02
CA GLU A 47 -4.32 -2.89 -11.35
C GLU A 47 -3.36 -1.72 -11.06
N VAL A 48 -2.74 -1.69 -9.88
CA VAL A 48 -1.74 -0.67 -9.52
C VAL A 48 -0.55 -0.72 -10.47
N TYR A 49 -0.07 -1.93 -10.82
CA TYR A 49 1.01 -2.10 -11.78
C TYR A 49 0.65 -1.54 -13.17
N GLN A 50 -0.61 -1.66 -13.62
CA GLN A 50 -1.03 -1.13 -14.91
C GLN A 50 -1.05 0.40 -14.96
N GLU A 51 -1.30 1.05 -13.82
CA GLU A 51 -1.26 2.51 -13.69
C GLU A 51 0.17 3.07 -13.80
N LEU A 52 1.19 2.26 -13.53
CA LEU A 52 2.57 2.71 -13.51
C LEU A 52 3.10 3.15 -14.89
N SER A 53 4.05 4.10 -14.84
CA SER A 53 4.84 4.49 -15.99
C SER A 53 5.68 3.30 -16.52
N ILE A 54 6.23 3.39 -17.74
CA ILE A 54 7.16 2.37 -18.27
C ILE A 54 8.37 2.17 -17.33
N ALA A 55 8.87 3.25 -16.74
CA ALA A 55 9.99 3.18 -15.80
C ALA A 55 9.56 2.54 -14.47
N GLY A 56 8.34 2.81 -14.01
CA GLY A 56 7.78 2.27 -12.78
C GLY A 56 7.51 0.77 -12.89
N ARG A 57 6.93 0.34 -14.01
CA ARG A 57 6.77 -1.08 -14.33
C ARG A 57 8.11 -1.80 -14.38
N LYS A 58 9.10 -1.24 -15.08
CA LYS A 58 10.46 -1.82 -15.11
C LYS A 58 11.06 -1.94 -13.70
N PHE A 59 10.89 -0.92 -12.86
CA PHE A 59 11.33 -0.96 -11.47
C PHE A 59 10.67 -2.11 -10.70
N VAL A 60 9.34 -2.26 -10.81
CA VAL A 60 8.61 -3.36 -10.17
C VAL A 60 9.04 -4.72 -10.72
N ASP A 61 9.19 -4.85 -12.03
CA ASP A 61 9.64 -6.10 -12.66
C ASP A 61 11.00 -6.54 -12.12
N GLU A 62 11.95 -5.61 -11.98
CA GLU A 62 13.27 -5.87 -11.39
C GLU A 62 13.16 -6.34 -9.93
N LYS A 63 12.20 -5.82 -9.16
CA LYS A 63 11.94 -6.25 -7.77
C LYS A 63 11.30 -7.63 -7.69
N CYS A 64 10.33 -7.91 -8.56
CA CYS A 64 9.68 -9.20 -8.65
C CYS A 64 10.67 -10.29 -9.09
N GLN A 65 11.49 -10.02 -10.12
CA GLN A 65 12.55 -10.94 -10.58
C GLN A 65 13.59 -11.22 -9.50
N ALA A 66 13.85 -10.26 -8.62
CA ALA A 66 14.75 -10.41 -7.47
C ALA A 66 14.08 -11.09 -6.25
N ASN A 67 12.83 -11.56 -6.36
CA ASN A 67 12.01 -12.12 -5.27
C ASN A 67 11.89 -11.18 -4.05
N LYS A 68 11.90 -9.86 -4.29
CA LYS A 68 11.74 -8.87 -3.23
C LYS A 68 10.30 -8.42 -3.07
N TRP A 69 9.57 -8.37 -4.18
CA TRP A 69 8.18 -7.94 -4.24
C TRP A 69 7.34 -9.03 -4.89
N VAL A 70 6.05 -9.03 -4.60
CA VAL A 70 5.06 -9.90 -5.22
C VAL A 70 4.15 -9.06 -6.10
N LEU A 71 4.14 -9.34 -7.41
CA LEU A 71 3.06 -8.90 -8.28
C LEU A 71 1.83 -9.77 -7.98
N PHE A 72 0.81 -9.16 -7.39
CA PHE A 72 -0.38 -9.85 -6.94
C PHE A 72 -1.44 -9.89 -8.04
N GLU A 73 -1.77 -11.10 -8.48
CA GLU A 73 -2.78 -11.40 -9.50
C GLU A 73 -3.97 -12.11 -8.85
N PRO A 74 -5.09 -11.42 -8.56
CA PRO A 74 -6.23 -11.96 -7.80
C PRO A 74 -6.82 -13.24 -8.37
N LEU A 75 -6.93 -13.35 -9.70
CA LEU A 75 -7.44 -14.55 -10.37
C LEU A 75 -6.62 -15.80 -10.05
N GLN A 76 -5.30 -15.63 -9.88
CA GLN A 76 -4.41 -16.74 -9.55
C GLN A 76 -4.37 -17.01 -8.04
N ALA A 77 -4.45 -15.97 -7.22
CA ALA A 77 -4.38 -16.07 -5.77
C ALA A 77 -5.67 -16.58 -5.12
N PHE A 78 -6.83 -16.20 -5.67
CA PHE A 78 -8.15 -16.50 -5.11
C PHE A 78 -8.94 -17.48 -5.99
N GLN A 79 -8.33 -18.54 -6.51
CA GLN A 79 -8.98 -19.45 -7.48
C GLN A 79 -10.34 -19.97 -7.00
N ASP A 80 -10.45 -20.34 -5.72
CA ASP A 80 -11.68 -20.86 -5.13
C ASP A 80 -12.54 -19.79 -4.45
N THR A 81 -12.00 -18.59 -4.23
CA THR A 81 -12.62 -17.48 -3.47
C THR A 81 -12.70 -16.18 -4.28
N TYR A 82 -12.59 -16.26 -5.61
CA TYR A 82 -12.55 -15.08 -6.48
C TYR A 82 -13.85 -14.27 -6.42
N GLU A 83 -14.98 -14.95 -6.20
CA GLU A 83 -16.26 -14.26 -6.01
C GLU A 83 -16.29 -13.46 -4.69
N ASP A 84 -15.65 -13.94 -3.62
CA ASP A 84 -15.50 -13.16 -2.37
C ASP A 84 -14.64 -11.91 -2.61
N TYR A 85 -13.58 -12.05 -3.40
CA TYR A 85 -12.78 -10.90 -3.86
C TYR A 85 -13.60 -9.91 -4.66
N ARG A 86 -14.43 -10.36 -5.60
CA ARG A 86 -15.30 -9.47 -6.39
C ARG A 86 -16.36 -8.76 -5.56
N LEU A 87 -16.94 -9.45 -4.58
CA LEU A 87 -17.90 -8.86 -3.64
C LEU A 87 -17.23 -7.75 -2.83
N MET A 88 -16.07 -8.03 -2.24
CA MET A 88 -15.30 -7.04 -1.48
C MET A 88 -14.85 -5.86 -2.36
N LEU A 89 -14.40 -6.13 -3.60
CA LEU A 89 -14.06 -5.09 -4.56
C LEU A 89 -15.24 -4.15 -4.83
N SER A 90 -16.44 -4.69 -5.02
CA SER A 90 -17.66 -3.89 -5.21
C SER A 90 -18.03 -3.05 -3.98
N GLU A 91 -17.86 -3.61 -2.79
CA GLU A 91 -18.15 -2.92 -1.52
C GLU A 91 -17.18 -1.75 -1.29
N VAL A 92 -15.87 -2.02 -1.42
CA VAL A 92 -14.81 -1.01 -1.35
C VAL A 92 -15.02 0.09 -2.38
N GLN A 93 -15.38 -0.25 -3.61
CA GLN A 93 -15.62 0.72 -4.67
C GLN A 93 -16.80 1.64 -4.34
N ALA A 94 -17.92 1.09 -3.88
CA ALA A 94 -19.10 1.86 -3.52
C ALA A 94 -18.79 2.85 -2.39
N THR A 95 -18.14 2.40 -1.32
CA THR A 95 -17.78 3.27 -0.19
C THR A 95 -16.74 4.32 -0.59
N LEU A 96 -15.73 3.96 -1.39
CA LEU A 96 -14.73 4.94 -1.84
C LEU A 96 -15.36 6.06 -2.68
N ILE A 97 -16.31 5.74 -3.56
CA ILE A 97 -17.05 6.74 -4.34
C ILE A 97 -17.81 7.70 -3.41
N GLU A 98 -18.45 7.19 -2.37
CA GLU A 98 -19.18 8.00 -1.38
C GLU A 98 -18.22 8.91 -0.58
N VAL A 99 -17.12 8.35 -0.08
CA VAL A 99 -16.06 9.07 0.64
C VAL A 99 -15.50 10.18 -0.25
N ASP A 100 -15.08 9.87 -1.47
CA ASP A 100 -14.53 10.86 -2.41
C ASP A 100 -15.54 11.97 -2.72
N THR A 101 -16.82 11.62 -2.87
CA THR A 101 -17.89 12.59 -3.07
C THR A 101 -18.01 13.53 -1.86
N ARG A 102 -18.01 13.01 -0.62
CA ARG A 102 -18.03 13.83 0.61
C ARG A 102 -16.80 14.74 0.72
N ARG A 103 -15.65 14.28 0.21
CA ARG A 103 -14.38 15.03 0.21
C ARG A 103 -14.22 16.01 -0.97
N GLY A 104 -15.20 16.09 -1.87
CA GLY A 104 -15.14 16.95 -3.04
C GLY A 104 -14.17 16.49 -4.12
N LYS A 105 -13.83 15.19 -4.14
CA LYS A 105 -12.96 14.52 -5.11
C LYS A 105 -13.72 13.54 -6.02
N ALA A 106 -15.01 13.76 -6.25
CA ALA A 106 -15.83 12.82 -7.04
C ALA A 106 -15.15 12.45 -8.38
N GLY A 107 -14.98 11.15 -8.62
CA GLY A 107 -14.29 10.62 -9.80
C GLY A 107 -12.79 10.41 -9.64
N SER A 108 -12.20 10.57 -8.44
CA SER A 108 -10.81 10.22 -8.16
C SER A 108 -10.57 8.76 -7.79
N ALA A 109 -11.63 7.99 -7.52
CA ALA A 109 -11.51 6.57 -7.17
C ALA A 109 -10.75 5.81 -8.27
N GLY A 110 -9.50 5.44 -8.00
CA GLY A 110 -8.70 4.61 -8.87
C GLY A 110 -9.04 3.13 -8.70
N THR A 111 -8.77 2.35 -9.74
CA THR A 111 -8.99 0.90 -9.68
C THR A 111 -7.93 0.24 -8.80
N GLY A 112 -6.73 0.82 -8.73
CA GLY A 112 -5.63 0.37 -7.88
C GLY A 112 -5.93 0.37 -6.38
N GLU A 113 -6.50 1.46 -5.83
CA GLU A 113 -6.78 1.57 -4.38
C GLU A 113 -7.86 0.58 -3.96
N VAL A 114 -8.95 0.51 -4.74
CA VAL A 114 -10.06 -0.43 -4.50
C VAL A 114 -9.55 -1.86 -4.49
N ALA A 115 -8.81 -2.24 -5.54
CA ALA A 115 -8.33 -3.60 -5.70
C ALA A 115 -7.31 -3.99 -4.60
N SER A 116 -6.43 -3.06 -4.23
CA SER A 116 -5.46 -3.28 -3.15
C SER A 116 -6.13 -3.45 -1.79
N LEU A 117 -7.16 -2.67 -1.47
CA LEU A 117 -7.91 -2.81 -0.21
C LEU A 117 -8.66 -4.14 -0.14
N ALA A 118 -9.35 -4.52 -1.21
CA ALA A 118 -10.07 -5.79 -1.27
C ALA A 118 -9.11 -7.00 -1.13
N ALA A 119 -7.98 -6.95 -1.84
CA ALA A 119 -6.95 -7.98 -1.74
C ALA A 119 -6.31 -8.01 -0.34
N ALA A 120 -6.03 -6.85 0.26
CA ALA A 120 -5.45 -6.75 1.59
C ALA A 120 -6.36 -7.38 2.66
N TYR A 121 -7.67 -7.13 2.59
CA TYR A 121 -8.64 -7.75 3.50
C TYR A 121 -8.62 -9.29 3.38
N LEU A 122 -8.73 -9.82 2.17
CA LEU A 122 -8.78 -11.29 1.94
C LEU A 122 -7.46 -12.01 2.23
N LEU A 123 -6.31 -11.35 2.04
CA LEU A 123 -5.00 -11.89 2.36
C LEU A 123 -4.60 -11.67 3.82
N ASN A 124 -5.44 -11.01 4.62
CA ASN A 124 -5.12 -10.67 5.99
C ASN A 124 -3.83 -9.80 6.07
N ALA A 125 -3.69 -8.86 5.14
CA ALA A 125 -2.54 -7.97 5.03
C ALA A 125 -2.64 -6.79 6.00
N GLY A 126 -1.59 -6.58 6.79
CA GLY A 126 -1.52 -5.53 7.81
C GLY A 126 -1.59 -4.11 7.30
N PHE A 127 -1.07 -3.85 6.10
CA PHE A 127 -0.74 -2.48 5.70
C PHE A 127 -1.13 -2.16 4.25
N ILE A 128 -1.61 -0.94 4.05
CA ILE A 128 -1.65 -0.26 2.76
C ILE A 128 -0.72 0.97 2.85
N CYS A 129 0.24 1.09 1.95
CA CYS A 129 1.07 2.29 1.83
C CYS A 129 0.60 3.13 0.64
N SER A 130 -0.09 4.23 0.93
CA SER A 130 -0.68 5.13 -0.07
C SER A 130 -0.76 6.54 0.50
N ASN A 131 -0.67 7.57 -0.34
CA ASN A 131 -0.91 8.95 0.09
C ASN A 131 -2.33 9.46 -0.17
N ASP A 132 -3.29 8.59 -0.53
CA ASP A 132 -4.70 8.99 -0.61
C ASP A 132 -5.39 8.92 0.75
N TYR A 133 -5.97 10.04 1.15
CA TYR A 133 -6.59 10.22 2.46
C TYR A 133 -7.95 9.53 2.56
N SER A 134 -8.61 9.24 1.43
CA SER A 134 -9.90 8.56 1.40
C SER A 134 -9.83 7.12 1.92
N ILE A 135 -8.68 6.46 1.78
CA ILE A 135 -8.46 5.05 2.18
C ILE A 135 -8.77 4.80 3.66
N GLU A 136 -8.29 5.67 4.55
CA GLU A 136 -8.53 5.52 6.00
C GLU A 136 -10.02 5.55 6.35
N GLU A 137 -10.79 6.42 5.69
CA GLU A 137 -12.25 6.50 5.91
C GLU A 137 -12.95 5.24 5.39
N VAL A 138 -12.52 4.71 4.23
CA VAL A 138 -13.06 3.45 3.68
C VAL A 138 -12.79 2.26 4.61
N ILE A 139 -11.56 2.14 5.14
CA ILE A 139 -11.19 1.10 6.11
C ILE A 139 -12.11 1.12 7.34
N GLN A 140 -12.46 2.32 7.82
CA GLN A 140 -13.30 2.50 9.00
C GLN A 140 -14.80 2.31 8.71
N GLU A 141 -15.27 2.63 7.51
CA GLU A 141 -16.69 2.54 7.13
C GLU A 141 -17.13 1.13 6.70
N ILE A 142 -16.22 0.31 6.12
CA ILE A 142 -16.44 -1.12 5.80
C ILE A 142 -15.94 -2.07 6.90
N PRO A 143 -15.57 -1.53 8.07
CA PRO A 143 -14.63 -2.15 9.00
C PRO A 143 -13.71 -3.26 8.42
N LEU A 144 -12.72 -2.88 7.61
CA LEU A 144 -11.76 -3.82 7.02
C LEU A 144 -10.80 -4.36 8.08
N HIS A 145 -11.26 -5.39 8.78
CA HIS A 145 -10.57 -6.04 9.88
C HIS A 145 -9.69 -7.21 9.43
N ILE A 146 -8.61 -7.42 10.16
CA ILE A 146 -7.66 -8.51 9.98
C ILE A 146 -7.29 -9.09 11.35
N PHE A 147 -6.78 -10.31 11.35
CA PHE A 147 -6.25 -10.99 12.52
C PHE A 147 -4.72 -10.96 12.48
N ILE A 148 -4.07 -10.38 13.48
CA ILE A 148 -2.60 -10.31 13.50
C ILE A 148 -2.03 -11.73 13.46
N ASP A 149 -1.06 -11.96 12.58
CA ASP A 149 -0.45 -13.29 12.34
C ASP A 149 -1.46 -14.40 11.95
N GLY A 150 -2.67 -14.02 11.54
CA GLY A 150 -3.76 -14.95 11.22
C GLY A 150 -4.40 -15.62 12.46
N ASP A 151 -4.14 -15.10 13.66
CA ASP A 151 -4.68 -15.63 14.91
C ASP A 151 -6.11 -15.12 15.17
N ASP A 152 -7.09 -15.93 14.77
CA ASP A 152 -8.52 -15.66 14.92
C ASP A 152 -9.02 -15.68 16.38
N SER A 153 -8.15 -16.04 17.33
CA SER A 153 -8.45 -15.97 18.76
C SER A 153 -8.23 -14.58 19.36
N GLN A 154 -7.55 -13.68 18.63
CA GLN A 154 -7.31 -12.31 19.05
C GLN A 154 -8.42 -11.38 18.58
N GLU A 155 -8.56 -10.25 19.28
CA GLU A 155 -9.42 -9.16 18.81
C GLU A 155 -8.90 -8.67 17.44
N PRO A 156 -9.78 -8.63 16.41
CA PRO A 156 -9.37 -8.16 15.10
C PRO A 156 -8.97 -6.70 15.15
N VAL A 157 -8.03 -6.32 14.29
CA VAL A 157 -7.58 -4.94 14.13
C VAL A 157 -7.91 -4.46 12.72
N LEU A 158 -8.07 -3.16 12.53
CA LEU A 158 -8.21 -2.60 11.19
C LEU A 158 -6.88 -2.69 10.43
N ILE A 159 -6.97 -2.85 9.10
CA ILE A 159 -5.84 -2.63 8.21
C ILE A 159 -5.26 -1.24 8.50
N THR A 160 -3.94 -1.14 8.61
CA THR A 160 -3.26 0.13 8.90
C THR A 160 -2.91 0.86 7.60
N HIS A 161 -3.39 2.09 7.46
CA HIS A 161 -2.99 2.97 6.36
C HIS A 161 -1.70 3.72 6.72
N HIS A 162 -0.61 3.42 6.02
CA HIS A 162 0.60 4.24 6.07
C HIS A 162 0.57 5.29 4.97
N ARG A 163 0.35 6.54 5.39
CA ARG A 163 0.51 7.70 4.52
C ARG A 163 1.98 7.94 4.23
N LEU A 164 2.25 8.80 3.26
CA LEU A 164 3.62 9.18 2.95
C LEU A 164 4.39 9.70 4.17
N LEU A 165 3.74 10.50 5.01
CA LEU A 165 4.35 11.01 6.23
C LEU A 165 4.73 9.89 7.20
N ASP A 166 3.87 8.87 7.35
CA ASP A 166 4.07 7.77 8.28
C ASP A 166 5.17 6.83 7.76
N PHE A 167 5.16 6.55 6.46
CA PHE A 167 6.27 5.88 5.79
C PHE A 167 7.60 6.64 5.98
N CYS A 168 7.62 7.96 5.77
CA CYS A 168 8.81 8.78 6.01
C CYS A 168 9.29 8.74 7.45
N LYS A 169 8.37 8.72 8.44
CA LYS A 169 8.73 8.58 9.85
C LYS A 169 9.37 7.21 10.12
N LEU A 170 8.79 6.12 9.62
CA LEU A 170 9.35 4.78 9.77
C LEU A 170 10.77 4.69 9.23
N VAL A 171 11.01 5.24 8.03
CA VAL A 171 12.35 5.28 7.42
C VAL A 171 13.37 6.01 8.31
N VAL A 172 12.98 7.12 8.95
CA VAL A 172 13.88 7.90 9.81
C VAL A 172 14.08 7.23 11.18
N GLU A 173 13.00 6.80 11.82
CA GLU A 173 13.02 6.21 13.16
C GLU A 173 13.69 4.83 13.17
N GLY A 174 13.52 4.06 12.11
CA GLY A 174 14.20 2.77 11.92
C GLY A 174 15.63 2.88 11.39
N GLY A 175 16.16 4.09 11.17
CA GLY A 175 17.54 4.30 10.73
C GLY A 175 17.84 3.88 9.29
N VAL A 176 16.82 3.68 8.45
CA VAL A 176 16.94 3.27 7.04
C VAL A 176 17.60 4.38 6.22
N LEU A 177 17.15 5.63 6.38
CA LEU A 177 17.78 6.79 5.76
C LEU A 177 17.90 7.99 6.72
N PRO A 178 18.91 8.86 6.53
CA PRO A 178 19.02 10.10 7.28
C PRO A 178 17.82 11.03 7.03
N ARG A 179 17.35 11.71 8.08
CA ARG A 179 16.27 12.70 8.03
C ARG A 179 16.42 13.74 6.91
N LYS A 180 17.65 14.17 6.61
CA LYS A 180 17.95 15.13 5.54
C LYS A 180 17.58 14.60 4.15
N THR A 181 17.76 13.31 3.92
CA THR A 181 17.43 12.62 2.66
C THR A 181 15.92 12.45 2.55
N VAL A 182 15.28 11.94 3.60
CA VAL A 182 13.81 11.74 3.64
C VAL A 182 13.04 13.06 3.48
N ARG A 183 13.53 14.16 4.07
CA ARG A 183 12.90 15.48 3.91
C ARG A 183 12.80 15.92 2.46
N LYS A 184 13.80 15.62 1.62
CA LYS A 184 13.77 15.98 0.19
C LYS A 184 12.67 15.21 -0.55
N PHE A 185 12.51 13.93 -0.25
CA PHE A 185 11.46 13.09 -0.80
C PHE A 185 10.07 13.56 -0.36
N PHE A 186 9.87 13.80 0.93
CA PHE A 186 8.60 14.31 1.45
C PHE A 186 8.19 15.64 0.83
N GLN A 187 9.15 16.52 0.56
CA GLN A 187 8.86 17.81 -0.10
C GLN A 187 8.34 17.64 -1.52
N ILE A 188 8.84 16.68 -2.31
CA ILE A 188 8.42 16.46 -3.70
C ILE A 188 6.95 16.05 -3.79
N ALA A 189 6.48 15.26 -2.83
CA ALA A 189 5.11 14.78 -2.80
C ALA A 189 4.08 15.80 -2.28
N HIS A 190 4.53 16.95 -1.79
CA HIS A 190 3.72 18.05 -1.28
C HIS A 190 3.87 19.34 -2.10
N ILE A 191 4.36 19.24 -3.35
CA ILE A 191 4.35 20.34 -4.34
C ILE A 191 3.04 20.30 -5.13
#